data_AF-A0A445AG55-F1
#
_entry.id   AF-A0A445AG55-F1
#
_cell.length_a   1.000
_cell.length_b   1.000
_cell.length_c   1.000
_cell.angle_alpha   90.00
_cell.angle_beta   90.00
_cell.angle_gamma   90.00
#
_symmetry.space_group_name_H-M   'P 1'
#
loop_
_entity.id
_entity.type
_entity.pdbx_description
1 polymer ?
#
loop_
_entity_poly.entity_id
_entity_poly.type
_entity_poly.pdbx_seq_one_letter_code
_entity_poly.pdbx_strand_id
1 'polypeptide(L)'
;MDIIELNYSYHFTVVLFKCVWADTTTSRGIKQDHLGLTSVNFSRPIHTNVREEDEPYIMASEAQLVYYVDDEVAKEWGVVVHVKPRDLYDMGEKNEEAEVSFFPQPGLNMSVEGDIEDLQLTREDDIEDPTENASENIDDVA
;
A
#
# COMPACT_ATOMS: atom_id res chain seq x y z
N MET A 1 -6.99 11.26 -7.58
CA MET A 1 -6.08 10.19 -7.12
C MET A 1 -4.86 10.92 -6.61
N ASP A 2 -4.48 10.70 -5.34
CA ASP A 2 -3.32 11.35 -4.74
C ASP A 2 -2.19 10.33 -4.67
N ILE A 3 -1.00 10.72 -5.11
CA ILE A 3 0.21 9.90 -5.14
C ILE A 3 1.27 10.66 -4.37
N ILE A 4 1.90 10.01 -3.40
CA ILE A 4 3.02 10.59 -2.65
C ILE A 4 4.26 9.73 -2.87
N GLU A 5 5.41 10.39 -3.00
CA GLU A 5 6.71 9.75 -3.09
C GLU A 5 7.53 10.17 -1.87
N LEU A 6 8.01 9.17 -1.13
CA LEU A 6 8.87 9.35 0.03
C LEU A 6 10.30 9.03 -0.37
N ASN A 7 11.19 10.02 -0.28
CA ASN A 7 12.61 9.85 -0.53
C ASN A 7 13.37 9.70 0.79
N TYR A 8 13.93 8.52 1.02
CA TYR A 8 14.71 8.23 2.22
C TYR A 8 16.18 8.57 1.96
N SER A 9 16.53 9.83 2.19
CA SER A 9 17.91 10.34 2.14
C SER A 9 18.67 9.96 0.86
N TYR A 10 17.96 9.97 -0.28
CA TYR A 10 18.46 9.61 -1.62
C TYR A 10 18.88 8.14 -1.81
N HIS A 11 18.63 7.26 -0.84
CA HIS A 11 18.97 5.84 -0.95
C HIS A 11 17.89 5.05 -1.68
N PHE A 12 16.62 5.28 -1.35
CA PHE A 12 15.48 4.66 -2.02
C PHE A 12 14.23 5.54 -1.93
N THR A 13 13.32 5.32 -2.85
CA THR A 13 12.03 6.01 -2.92
C THR A 13 10.89 5.03 -2.76
N VAL A 14 9.91 5.37 -1.93
CA VAL A 14 8.67 4.60 -1.77
C VAL A 14 7.51 5.41 -2.32
N VAL A 15 6.73 4.82 -3.23
CA VAL A 15 5.54 5.44 -3.80
C VAL A 15 4.30 4.89 -3.10
N LEU A 16 3.46 5.77 -2.59
CA LEU A 16 2.19 5.42 -1.95
C LEU A 16 1.02 6.01 -2.72
N PHE A 17 -0.05 5.23 -2.84
CA PHE A 17 -1.32 5.67 -3.42
C PHE A 17 -2.34 5.88 -2.33
N LYS A 18 -3.02 7.03 -2.37
CA LYS A 18 -4.19 7.24 -1.52
C LYS A 18 -5.37 6.46 -2.07
N CYS A 19 -5.97 5.64 -1.24
CA CYS A 19 -7.04 4.72 -1.60
C CYS A 19 -8.40 5.15 -1.03
N VAL A 20 -9.45 4.73 -1.74
CA VAL A 20 -10.81 4.67 -1.21
C VAL A 20 -11.07 3.20 -0.87
N TRP A 21 -11.38 2.93 0.38
CA TRP A 21 -11.59 1.57 0.87
C TRP A 21 -13.06 1.19 0.81
N ALA A 22 -13.40 0.13 0.06
CA ALA A 22 -14.74 -0.44 0.09
C ALA A 22 -15.02 -1.09 1.45
N ASP A 23 -16.28 -1.06 1.90
CA ASP A 23 -16.70 -1.76 3.12
C ASP A 23 -16.72 -3.28 2.91
N THR A 24 -15.63 -3.94 3.32
CA THR A 24 -15.48 -5.40 3.24
C THR A 24 -16.05 -6.13 4.45
N THR A 25 -16.37 -5.41 5.53
CA THR A 25 -16.93 -6.00 6.76
C THR A 25 -18.38 -6.42 6.59
N THR A 26 -19.08 -5.77 5.66
CA THR A 26 -20.47 -6.07 5.32
C THR A 26 -20.57 -6.48 3.85
N SER A 27 -21.56 -7.29 3.49
CA SER A 27 -21.96 -7.57 2.10
C SER A 27 -22.46 -6.36 1.31
N ARG A 28 -22.29 -5.14 1.85
CA ARG A 28 -22.68 -3.86 1.24
C ARG A 28 -21.59 -3.27 0.36
N GLY A 29 -20.32 -3.52 0.65
CA GLY A 29 -19.20 -2.97 -0.14
C GLY A 29 -18.59 -3.98 -1.10
N ILE A 30 -18.70 -5.29 -0.83
CA ILE A 30 -18.25 -6.37 -1.73
C ILE A 30 -19.32 -7.44 -1.85
N LYS A 31 -19.56 -7.90 -3.08
CA LYS A 31 -20.35 -9.11 -3.38
C LYS A 31 -19.67 -9.93 -4.46
N GLN A 32 -19.94 -11.22 -4.47
CA GLN A 32 -19.55 -12.12 -5.55
C GLN A 32 -20.81 -12.73 -6.16
N ASP A 33 -20.89 -12.76 -7.49
CA ASP A 33 -22.03 -13.38 -8.18
C ASP A 33 -21.86 -14.91 -8.33
N HIS A 34 -22.85 -15.55 -8.95
CA HIS A 34 -22.83 -16.99 -9.18
C HIS A 34 -21.79 -17.44 -10.23
N LEU A 35 -21.20 -16.51 -10.99
CA LEU A 35 -20.13 -16.75 -11.95
C LEU A 35 -18.74 -16.53 -11.32
N GLY A 36 -18.69 -16.13 -10.04
CA GLY A 36 -17.45 -15.83 -9.34
C GLY A 36 -16.93 -14.41 -9.58
N LEU A 37 -17.66 -13.55 -10.28
CA LEU A 37 -17.25 -12.16 -10.53
C LEU A 37 -17.46 -11.33 -9.26
N THR A 38 -16.40 -10.62 -8.87
CA THR A 38 -16.45 -9.71 -7.73
C THR A 38 -16.98 -8.35 -8.19
N SER A 39 -17.96 -7.83 -7.45
CA SER A 39 -18.45 -6.46 -7.61
C SER A 39 -18.21 -5.68 -6.33
N VAL A 40 -17.86 -4.40 -6.50
CA VAL A 40 -17.53 -3.49 -5.41
C VAL A 40 -18.49 -2.31 -5.40
N ASN A 41 -18.77 -1.76 -4.22
CA ASN A 41 -19.56 -0.55 -4.05
C ASN A 41 -18.78 0.47 -3.21
N PHE A 42 -18.50 1.63 -3.81
CA PHE A 42 -17.76 2.73 -3.18
C PHE A 42 -18.65 3.84 -2.61
N SER A 43 -19.97 3.68 -2.65
CA SER A 43 -20.92 4.71 -2.16
C SER A 43 -20.79 4.96 -0.66
N ARG A 44 -20.28 3.97 0.09
CA ARG A 44 -20.05 4.04 1.53
C ARG A 44 -18.70 3.39 1.86
N PRO A 45 -17.59 4.13 1.72
CA PRO A 45 -16.29 3.60 2.07
C PRO A 45 -16.17 3.36 3.57
N ILE A 46 -15.35 2.37 3.96
CA ILE A 46 -15.13 2.03 5.37
C ILE A 46 -14.28 3.08 6.08
N HIS A 47 -13.24 3.58 5.42
CA HIS A 47 -12.38 4.64 5.94
C HIS A 47 -12.89 5.99 5.46
N THR A 48 -13.04 6.93 6.39
CA THR A 48 -13.53 8.30 6.11
C THR A 48 -12.43 9.35 6.15
N ASN A 49 -11.20 8.95 6.48
CA ASN A 49 -10.05 9.80 6.75
C ASN A 49 -10.26 10.71 7.98
N VAL A 50 -11.07 10.26 8.94
CA VAL A 50 -11.38 11.02 10.17
C VAL A 50 -10.89 10.28 11.41
N ARG A 51 -10.85 8.94 11.36
CA ARG A 51 -10.44 8.12 12.49
C ARG A 51 -8.93 7.92 12.44
N GLU A 52 -8.28 7.83 13.59
CA GLU A 52 -6.83 7.57 13.68
C GLU A 52 -6.47 6.17 13.14
N GLU A 53 -7.41 5.24 13.17
CA GLU A 53 -7.26 3.88 12.64
C GLU A 53 -7.50 3.78 11.11
N ASP A 54 -7.93 4.87 10.46
CA ASP A 54 -8.07 4.87 9.00
C ASP A 54 -6.66 4.82 8.39
N GLU A 55 -6.36 3.77 7.62
CA GLU A 55 -5.11 3.65 6.85
C GLU A 55 -5.36 4.06 5.39
N PRO A 56 -5.08 5.31 4.97
CA PRO A 56 -5.53 5.80 3.66
C PRO A 56 -4.57 5.47 2.51
N TYR A 57 -3.38 4.95 2.79
CA TYR A 57 -2.34 4.73 1.78
C TYR A 57 -1.98 3.25 1.63
N ILE A 58 -1.70 2.84 0.39
CA ILE A 58 -1.10 1.55 0.04
C ILE A 58 0.21 1.77 -0.72
N MET A 59 1.17 0.84 -0.63
CA MET A 59 2.35 0.87 -1.49
C MET A 59 1.96 0.60 -2.95
N ALA A 60 2.59 1.33 -3.87
CA ALA A 60 2.36 1.14 -5.30
C ALA A 60 2.64 -0.32 -5.72
N SER A 61 3.68 -0.93 -5.16
CA SER A 61 4.09 -2.31 -5.42
C SER A 61 3.06 -3.38 -5.02
N GLU A 62 2.17 -3.06 -4.09
CA GLU A 62 1.11 -3.95 -3.63
C GLU A 62 -0.19 -3.75 -4.41
N ALA A 63 -0.31 -2.65 -5.16
CA ALA A 63 -1.49 -2.34 -5.93
C ALA A 63 -1.55 -3.13 -7.24
N GLN A 64 -2.73 -3.63 -7.58
CA GLN A 64 -3.01 -4.27 -8.87
C GLN A 64 -3.84 -3.36 -9.76
N LEU A 65 -3.54 -3.38 -11.07
CA LEU A 65 -4.32 -2.63 -12.06
C LEU A 65 -5.61 -3.37 -12.39
N VAL A 66 -6.73 -2.72 -12.10
CA VAL A 66 -8.08 -3.19 -12.41
C VAL A 66 -8.87 -2.09 -13.09
N TYR A 67 -9.90 -2.46 -13.85
CA TYR A 67 -10.95 -1.53 -14.26
C TYR A 67 -12.30 -1.98 -13.72
N TYR A 68 -13.23 -1.04 -13.60
CA TYR A 68 -14.58 -1.29 -13.13
C TYR A 68 -15.55 -1.16 -14.31
N VAL A 69 -16.48 -2.10 -14.41
CA VAL A 69 -17.60 -2.03 -15.34
C VAL A 69 -18.87 -1.76 -14.54
N ASP A 70 -19.52 -0.63 -14.82
CA ASP A 70 -20.76 -0.26 -14.13
C ASP A 70 -21.87 -1.27 -14.43
N ASP A 71 -22.61 -1.65 -13.40
CA ASP A 71 -23.83 -2.46 -13.54
C ASP A 71 -24.99 -1.56 -14.02
N GLU A 72 -25.58 -1.90 -15.17
CA GLU A 72 -26.70 -1.13 -15.76
C GLU A 72 -27.93 -1.09 -14.85
N VAL A 73 -28.15 -2.15 -14.06
CA VAL A 73 -29.29 -2.28 -13.15
C VAL A 73 -28.96 -1.61 -11.81
N ALA A 74 -27.74 -1.82 -11.31
CA ALA A 74 -27.33 -1.37 -10.00
C ALA A 74 -26.13 -0.40 -10.09
N LYS A 75 -26.40 0.84 -10.50
CA LYS A 75 -25.39 1.89 -10.78
C LYS A 75 -24.37 2.20 -9.67
N GLU A 76 -24.63 1.75 -8.45
CA GLU A 76 -23.70 1.89 -7.31
C GLU A 76 -22.65 0.76 -7.25
N TRP A 77 -22.78 -0.25 -8.11
CA TRP A 77 -21.93 -1.42 -8.18
C TRP A 77 -21.11 -1.41 -9.46
N GLY A 78 -19.80 -1.64 -9.30
CA GLY A 78 -18.89 -1.88 -10.41
C GLY A 78 -18.33 -3.30 -10.33
N VAL A 79 -18.41 -4.05 -11.42
CA VAL A 79 -17.75 -5.36 -11.56
C VAL A 79 -16.26 -5.12 -11.76
N VAL A 80 -15.44 -5.78 -10.95
CA VAL A 80 -13.99 -5.67 -11.00
C VAL A 80 -13.45 -6.56 -12.12
N VAL A 81 -12.64 -5.99 -13.01
CA VAL A 81 -11.94 -6.75 -14.03
C VAL A 81 -10.45 -6.52 -13.92
N HIS A 82 -9.71 -7.61 -13.74
CA HIS A 82 -8.26 -7.60 -13.65
C HIS A 82 -7.64 -7.39 -15.03
N VAL A 83 -6.73 -6.42 -15.13
CA VAL A 83 -6.01 -6.16 -16.38
C VAL A 83 -4.85 -7.13 -16.48
N LYS A 84 -4.84 -7.92 -17.57
CA LYS A 84 -3.66 -8.70 -17.94
C LYS A 84 -2.73 -7.81 -18.78
N PRO A 85 -1.44 -7.70 -18.44
CA PRO A 85 -0.46 -7.03 -19.28
C PRO A 85 -0.40 -7.66 -20.67
N ARG A 86 -0.25 -6.83 -21.72
CA ARG A 86 -0.24 -7.28 -23.13
C ARG A 86 0.79 -8.40 -23.38
N ASP A 87 1.92 -8.32 -22.72
CA ASP A 87 3.04 -9.23 -22.93
C ASP A 87 2.85 -10.60 -22.26
N LEU A 88 1.81 -10.75 -21.43
CA LEU A 88 1.45 -12.02 -20.79
C LEU A 88 0.31 -12.75 -21.50
N TYR A 89 -0.28 -12.17 -22.56
CA TYR A 89 -1.32 -12.87 -23.32
C TYR A 89 -0.69 -14.04 -24.06
N ASP A 90 -1.29 -15.22 -23.87
CA ASP A 90 -0.94 -16.41 -24.63
C ASP A 90 -1.35 -16.18 -26.08
N MET A 91 -0.35 -16.14 -26.97
CA MET A 91 -0.55 -16.00 -28.41
C MET A 91 -0.86 -17.34 -29.09
N GLY A 92 -1.12 -18.39 -28.28
CA GLY A 92 -1.49 -19.72 -28.72
C GLY A 92 -0.28 -20.55 -29.11
N GLU A 93 0.51 -20.98 -28.12
CA GLU A 93 1.20 -22.27 -28.26
C GLU A 93 0.34 -23.39 -27.66
N LYS A 94 0.30 -24.51 -28.37
CA LYS A 94 -0.72 -25.54 -28.23
C LYS A 94 -0.64 -26.23 -26.87
N ASN A 95 -1.68 -26.02 -26.06
CA ASN A 95 -2.00 -26.69 -24.80
C ASN A 95 -1.05 -26.42 -23.63
N GLU A 96 -1.52 -25.65 -22.66
CA GLU A 96 -1.66 -26.07 -21.26
C GLU A 96 -2.62 -25.07 -20.61
N GLU A 97 -3.56 -25.59 -19.80
CA GLU A 97 -4.52 -24.76 -19.04
C GLU A 97 -3.73 -23.93 -18.05
N ALA A 98 -3.30 -22.74 -18.46
CA ALA A 98 -2.52 -21.85 -17.62
C ALA A 98 -3.45 -21.27 -16.55
N GLU A 99 -3.40 -21.83 -15.34
CA GLU A 99 -3.78 -21.10 -14.14
C GLU A 99 -2.86 -19.88 -14.04
N VAL A 100 -3.34 -18.72 -14.47
CA VAL A 100 -2.57 -17.48 -14.47
C VAL A 100 -2.49 -16.97 -13.03
N SER A 101 -1.39 -17.28 -12.35
CA SER A 101 -1.01 -16.56 -11.14
C SER A 101 -0.63 -15.12 -11.52
N PHE A 102 -1.34 -14.15 -10.94
CA PHE A 102 -1.09 -12.73 -11.13
C PHE A 102 0.13 -12.34 -10.31
N PHE A 103 1.32 -12.34 -10.93
CA PHE A 103 2.51 -11.76 -10.31
C PHE A 103 2.45 -10.23 -10.39
N PRO A 104 2.74 -9.50 -9.29
CA PRO A 104 2.96 -8.06 -9.35
C PRO A 104 4.04 -7.75 -10.40
N GLN A 105 3.86 -6.68 -11.16
CA GLN A 105 4.83 -6.34 -12.20
C GLN A 105 6.23 -6.12 -11.58
N PRO A 106 7.29 -6.70 -12.15
CA PRO A 106 8.67 -6.52 -11.70
C PRO A 106 9.25 -5.12 -12.00
N GLY A 107 8.40 -4.10 -12.13
CA GLY A 107 8.77 -2.70 -12.26
C GLY A 107 8.47 -1.85 -11.03
N LEU A 108 7.86 -2.44 -9.99
CA LEU A 108 7.57 -1.76 -8.71
C LEU A 108 8.30 -2.40 -7.52
N ASN A 109 8.98 -3.52 -7.72
CA ASN A 109 9.94 -4.04 -6.76
C ASN A 109 11.21 -3.18 -6.84
N MET A 110 11.39 -2.28 -5.88
CA MET A 110 12.71 -1.70 -5.71
C MET A 110 13.66 -2.77 -5.21
N SER A 111 14.48 -3.30 -6.12
CA SER A 111 15.70 -4.01 -5.76
C SER A 111 16.62 -3.01 -5.08
N VAL A 112 16.62 -3.04 -3.75
CA VAL A 112 17.61 -2.36 -2.91
C VAL A 112 18.97 -3.02 -3.20
N GLU A 113 19.82 -2.35 -3.98
CA GLU A 113 21.26 -2.67 -4.03
C GLU A 113 21.94 -1.89 -2.88
N GLY A 114 21.86 -2.42 -1.66
CA GLY A 114 22.49 -1.82 -0.48
C GLY A 114 22.14 -2.56 0.82
N ASP A 115 23.13 -2.74 1.70
CA ASP A 115 22.94 -3.37 2.99
C ASP A 115 21.97 -2.54 3.85
N ILE A 116 20.81 -3.11 4.15
CA ILE A 116 19.70 -2.47 4.89
C ILE A 116 20.12 -2.16 6.35
N GLU A 117 21.22 -2.78 6.81
CA GLU A 117 21.73 -2.71 8.17
C GLU A 117 22.24 -1.31 8.57
N ASP A 118 22.63 -0.47 7.60
CA ASP A 118 23.19 0.88 7.86
C ASP A 118 22.16 2.02 7.73
N LEU A 119 20.88 1.73 7.53
CA LEU A 119 19.85 2.76 7.39
C LEU A 119 19.40 3.30 8.76
N GLN A 120 19.91 4.47 9.15
CA GLN A 120 19.36 5.25 10.27
C GLN A 120 17.99 5.81 9.88
N LEU A 121 16.91 5.21 10.42
CA LEU A 121 15.51 5.59 10.15
C LEU A 121 14.99 6.69 11.09
N THR A 122 15.73 7.03 12.14
CA THR A 122 15.40 8.07 13.12
C THR A 122 15.89 9.43 12.63
N ARG A 123 15.16 10.50 12.97
CA ARG A 123 15.59 11.87 12.67
C ARG A 123 16.76 12.20 13.62
N GLU A 124 17.81 12.80 13.09
CA GLU A 124 19.04 13.13 13.85
C GLU A 124 18.78 14.07 15.04
N ASP A 125 17.63 14.77 15.06
CA ASP A 125 17.26 15.75 16.09
C ASP A 125 16.81 15.13 17.44
N ASP A 126 16.65 13.81 17.55
CA ASP A 126 16.17 13.12 18.77
C ASP A 126 17.29 12.66 19.73
N ILE A 127 18.55 13.08 19.53
CA ILE A 127 19.64 12.79 20.47
C ILE A 127 19.53 13.78 21.65
N GLU A 128 18.84 13.37 22.72
CA GLU A 128 18.93 14.06 24.01
C GLU A 128 20.40 14.08 24.49
N ASP A 129 20.93 15.29 24.64
CA ASP A 129 22.27 15.58 25.14
C ASP A 129 22.47 14.90 26.51
N PRO A 130 23.48 14.02 26.72
CA PRO A 130 23.68 13.40 28.01
C PRO A 130 24.11 14.47 29.02
N THR A 131 23.23 14.77 29.97
CA THR A 131 23.52 15.69 31.07
C THR A 131 24.80 15.26 31.81
N GLU A 132 25.89 15.98 31.60
CA GLU A 132 27.08 15.94 32.43
C GLU A 132 26.72 16.46 33.83
N ASN A 133 26.39 15.56 34.75
CA ASN A 133 26.33 15.92 36.16
C ASN A 133 27.75 15.92 36.72
N ALA A 134 28.36 17.11 36.67
CA ALA A 134 29.60 17.45 37.34
C ALA A 134 29.51 17.14 38.84
N SER A 135 30.60 16.57 39.35
CA SER A 135 30.84 16.29 40.77
C SER A 135 30.85 17.58 41.60
N GLU A 136 29.95 17.71 42.57
CA GLU A 136 30.12 18.66 43.67
C GLU A 136 30.71 17.93 44.90
N ASN A 137 32.01 18.12 45.11
CA ASN A 137 32.68 17.86 46.39
C ASN A 137 32.11 18.82 47.44
N ILE A 138 31.59 18.28 48.54
CA ILE A 138 31.25 19.08 49.73
C ILE A 138 32.31 18.80 50.78
N ASP A 139 33.27 19.71 50.89
CA ASP A 139 34.06 19.94 52.10
C ASP A 139 33.77 21.38 52.54
N ASP A 140 33.08 21.57 53.68
CA ASP A 140 33.47 22.61 54.67
C ASP A 140 32.72 22.47 56.01
N VAL A 141 33.52 22.07 57.02
CA VAL A 141 33.69 22.60 58.39
C VAL A 141 32.51 23.24 59.14
N ALA A 142 32.24 22.68 60.33
CA ALA A 142 31.93 23.43 61.56
C ALA A 142 32.61 22.76 62.76
#